data_AF-A0A397SPP2-F1
#
_entry.id   AF-A0A397SPP2-F1
#
_cell.length_a   1.000
_cell.length_b   1.000
_cell.length_c   1.000
_cell.angle_alpha   90.00
_cell.angle_beta   90.00
_cell.angle_gamma   90.00
#
_symmetry.space_group_name_H-M   'P 1'
#
loop_
_entity.id
_entity.type
_entity.pdbx_description
1 polymer ?
#
loop_
_entity_poly.entity_id
_entity_poly.type
_entity_poly.pdbx_seq_one_letter_code
_entity_poly.pdbx_strand_id
1 'polypeptide(L)'
;MASNLPYLCLRKVFKFLSNDNNDTYISRRKNIHSCVLVNRYWCKVATPFLWKEPFTGSLNPIKSINLVNVLITNFSEQELQNLNLNFIIQHNQTTFDYIIFIRTLIVKAVIEATSYWLRNNKIISKENLITNYLLKQILLRTSNLEHIISNSNINIFQFPISKNYFSNLIELTGFDENINGIYSSISNIAENIRILRFSLTNNHIMNHTTTINDISKIIKKQKNLERFSIDNRLSCYCCPKKDFLSLDFTKIFDSLILQSNTLNYIGLYDIDFFFKFPLNQLNLFKNLNHLEIIRCYNFGQINNFDQIDLNFSFKRLSKIIIYYSFIPSNILKLFFLQSGRNLKKVKLVGNEVIENFYDIIQICINYNPNLTHFLSFIHSKEIFLLPKFLISCQNLLHFEIWDINYSSNNNHHHQLLDEKFDVNDLLIDLSNSIPNSLLIFNINMNWSFSTNYFKIFLLNLQSSNIHLDYLGFPFCSNFNNDHLNIILNYLKFPLKCLNIRNANNILYDDVERSCKIIKNLVVPNNIRRFVEYDKYFFDIINQTSF
;
A
#
# COMPACT_ATOMS: atom_id res chain seq x y z
N MET A 1 -37.38 23.30 5.97
CA MET A 1 -37.63 21.87 6.32
C MET A 1 -36.35 21.02 6.45
N ALA A 2 -35.20 21.58 6.85
CA ALA A 2 -34.00 20.81 7.24
C ALA A 2 -33.75 20.86 8.76
N SER A 3 -34.83 20.97 9.55
CA SER A 3 -34.80 20.99 11.00
C SER A 3 -35.16 19.61 11.53
N ASN A 4 -34.21 19.01 12.26
CA ASN A 4 -34.37 17.94 13.25
C ASN A 4 -33.93 16.52 12.86
N LEU A 5 -32.84 16.34 12.10
CA LEU A 5 -32.07 15.11 12.29
C LEU A 5 -31.37 15.17 13.65
N PRO A 6 -31.59 14.21 14.58
CA PRO A 6 -30.92 14.20 15.87
C PRO A 6 -29.40 14.17 15.74
N TYR A 7 -28.69 14.70 16.74
CA TYR A 7 -27.23 14.73 16.80
C TYR A 7 -26.60 13.37 16.49
N LEU A 8 -27.14 12.29 17.08
CA LEU A 8 -26.63 10.93 16.87
C LEU A 8 -26.79 10.46 15.42
N CYS A 9 -27.89 10.84 14.75
CA CYS A 9 -28.10 10.54 13.34
C CYS A 9 -27.09 11.28 12.47
N LEU A 10 -26.91 12.59 12.68
CA LEU A 10 -25.90 13.37 11.95
C LEU A 10 -24.49 12.83 12.14
N ARG A 11 -24.11 12.45 13.36
CA ARG A 11 -22.81 11.82 13.62
C ARG A 11 -22.63 10.51 12.86
N LYS A 12 -23.67 9.67 12.78
CA LYS A 12 -23.61 8.42 12.01
C LYS A 12 -23.42 8.71 10.52
N VAL A 13 -24.16 9.67 9.98
CA VAL A 13 -24.03 10.12 8.58
C VAL A 13 -22.61 10.63 8.31
N PHE A 14 -22.10 11.55 9.14
CA PHE A 14 -20.76 12.11 8.93
C PHE A 14 -19.65 11.08 9.13
N LYS A 15 -19.80 10.15 10.08
CA LYS A 15 -18.87 9.02 10.24
C LYS A 15 -18.84 8.13 9.00
N PHE A 16 -20.01 7.86 8.40
CA PHE A 16 -20.10 7.10 7.17
C PHE A 16 -19.39 7.82 6.02
N LEU A 17 -19.72 9.11 5.80
CA LEU A 17 -19.08 9.93 4.77
C LEU A 17 -17.57 10.13 4.96
N SER A 18 -17.08 10.13 6.21
CA SER A 18 -15.65 10.28 6.52
C SER A 18 -14.84 8.98 6.37
N ASN A 19 -15.51 7.82 6.37
CA ASN A 19 -14.89 6.50 6.44
C ASN A 19 -15.25 5.61 5.24
N ASP A 20 -15.86 6.14 4.19
CA ASP A 20 -16.12 5.36 2.98
C ASP A 20 -14.80 4.96 2.31
N ASN A 21 -14.52 3.65 2.32
CA ASN A 21 -13.27 3.07 1.84
C ASN A 21 -13.13 3.13 0.32
N ASN A 22 -14.22 3.35 -0.42
CA ASN A 22 -14.19 3.48 -1.87
C ASN A 22 -13.85 4.91 -2.34
N ASP A 23 -13.93 5.88 -1.45
CA ASP A 23 -13.72 7.29 -1.76
C ASP A 23 -12.29 7.75 -1.46
N THR A 24 -11.72 8.60 -2.31
CA THR A 24 -10.45 9.28 -2.02
C THR A 24 -10.60 10.22 -0.82
N TYR A 25 -9.50 10.50 -0.11
CA TYR A 25 -9.48 11.50 0.97
C TYR A 25 -10.10 12.85 0.53
N ILE A 26 -9.81 13.27 -0.70
CA ILE A 26 -10.34 14.51 -1.28
C ILE A 26 -11.87 14.44 -1.41
N SER A 27 -12.43 13.32 -1.85
CA SER A 27 -13.89 13.11 -1.94
C SER A 27 -14.55 13.20 -0.57
N ARG A 28 -14.04 12.45 0.42
CA ARG A 28 -14.58 12.44 1.80
C ARG A 28 -14.62 13.84 2.40
N ARG A 29 -13.54 14.62 2.23
CA ARG A 29 -13.45 15.99 2.72
C ARG A 29 -14.46 16.91 2.02
N LYS A 30 -14.66 16.77 0.71
CA LYS A 30 -15.68 17.54 -0.05
C LYS A 30 -17.10 17.24 0.42
N ASN A 31 -17.41 15.97 0.70
CA ASN A 31 -18.71 15.55 1.20
C ASN A 31 -19.01 16.19 2.57
N ILE A 32 -18.06 16.11 3.51
CA ILE A 32 -18.20 16.74 4.84
C ILE A 32 -18.25 18.27 4.75
N HIS A 33 -17.44 18.89 3.88
CA HIS A 33 -17.47 20.33 3.66
C HIS A 33 -18.86 20.81 3.23
N SER A 34 -19.51 20.08 2.32
CA SER A 34 -20.88 20.40 1.88
C SER A 34 -21.86 20.34 3.05
N CYS A 35 -21.69 19.39 3.99
CA CYS A 35 -22.50 19.33 5.21
C CYS A 35 -22.32 20.55 6.13
N VAL A 36 -21.11 21.11 6.21
CA VAL A 36 -20.82 22.29 7.05
C VAL A 36 -21.62 23.52 6.57
N LEU A 37 -21.90 23.62 5.27
CA LEU A 37 -22.59 24.75 4.66
C LEU A 37 -24.12 24.72 4.79
N VAL A 38 -24.70 23.62 5.29
CA VAL A 38 -26.17 23.43 5.32
C VAL A 38 -26.87 24.41 6.26
N ASN A 39 -26.45 24.45 7.53
CA ASN A 39 -26.93 25.41 8.53
C ASN A 39 -26.00 25.40 9.76
N ARG A 40 -26.22 26.32 10.71
CA ARG A 40 -25.39 26.45 11.92
C ARG A 40 -25.29 25.16 12.75
N TYR A 41 -26.38 24.38 12.82
CA TYR A 41 -26.39 23.13 13.57
C TYR A 41 -25.52 22.06 12.90
N TRP A 42 -25.69 21.85 11.59
CA TRP A 42 -24.86 20.94 10.81
C TRP A 42 -23.39 21.37 10.79
N CYS A 43 -23.12 22.67 10.66
CA CYS A 43 -21.78 23.24 10.78
C CYS A 43 -21.11 22.81 12.09
N LYS A 44 -21.79 23.00 13.23
CA LYS A 44 -21.26 22.61 14.54
C LYS A 44 -20.96 21.10 14.65
N VAL A 45 -21.81 20.25 14.07
CA VAL A 45 -21.67 18.78 14.18
C VAL A 45 -20.68 18.21 13.16
N ALA A 46 -20.58 18.80 11.97
CA ALA A 46 -19.71 18.33 10.88
C ALA A 46 -18.27 18.86 10.97
N THR A 47 -18.07 20.04 11.57
CA THR A 47 -16.73 20.67 11.69
C THR A 47 -15.67 19.75 12.32
N PRO A 48 -15.96 19.02 13.42
CA PRO A 48 -14.99 18.06 13.98
C PRO A 48 -14.57 16.95 13.01
N PHE A 49 -15.49 16.49 12.14
CA PHE A 49 -15.18 15.50 11.11
C PHE A 49 -14.37 16.10 9.96
N LEU A 50 -14.56 17.38 9.65
CA LEU A 50 -13.78 18.08 8.63
C LEU A 50 -12.34 18.34 9.09
N TRP A 51 -12.17 18.67 10.38
CA TRP A 51 -10.90 19.09 10.98
C TRP A 51 -10.11 18.00 11.68
N LYS A 52 -10.57 16.73 11.63
CA LYS A 52 -9.84 15.60 12.23
C LYS A 52 -8.41 15.41 11.67
N GLU A 53 -8.21 15.72 10.39
CA GLU A 53 -6.97 15.54 9.65
C GLU A 53 -6.73 16.77 8.77
N PRO A 54 -6.34 17.93 9.33
CA PRO A 54 -6.28 19.17 8.56
C PRO A 54 -5.07 19.21 7.62
N PHE A 55 -3.99 18.50 7.95
CA PHE A 55 -2.73 18.51 7.21
C PHE A 55 -2.57 17.35 6.20
N THR A 56 -3.64 16.61 5.88
CA THR A 56 -3.61 15.52 4.89
C THR A 56 -3.91 16.03 3.47
N GLY A 57 -3.30 15.36 2.47
CA GLY A 57 -3.41 15.72 1.06
C GLY A 57 -2.30 16.66 0.58
N SER A 58 -2.39 17.11 -0.68
CA SER A 58 -1.42 18.03 -1.27
C SER A 58 -1.61 19.46 -0.75
N LEU A 59 -0.85 19.78 0.30
CA LEU A 59 -0.71 21.14 0.82
C LEU A 59 0.08 21.98 -0.19
N ASN A 60 -0.49 23.11 -0.57
CA ASN A 60 0.20 24.13 -1.35
C ASN A 60 0.40 25.38 -0.46
N PRO A 61 1.25 26.33 -0.85
CA PRO A 61 1.59 27.47 -0.01
C PRO A 61 0.36 28.22 0.53
N ILE A 62 -0.63 28.49 -0.33
CA ILE A 62 -1.85 29.23 0.04
C ILE A 62 -2.66 28.48 1.10
N LYS A 63 -2.90 27.18 0.89
CA LYS A 63 -3.63 26.34 1.87
C LYS A 63 -2.87 26.26 3.19
N SER A 64 -1.56 26.07 3.14
CA SER A 64 -0.70 26.04 4.33
C SER A 64 -0.79 27.32 5.14
N ILE A 65 -0.67 28.49 4.48
CA ILE A 65 -0.78 29.81 5.12
C ILE A 65 -2.14 29.96 5.82
N ASN A 66 -3.24 29.67 5.12
CA ASN A 66 -4.59 29.78 5.69
C ASN A 66 -4.80 28.86 6.89
N LEU A 67 -4.27 27.64 6.82
CA LEU A 67 -4.44 26.65 7.88
C LEU A 67 -3.66 27.04 9.13
N VAL A 68 -2.41 27.49 8.97
CA VAL A 68 -1.60 28.00 10.08
C VAL A 68 -2.22 29.28 10.68
N ASN A 69 -2.74 30.20 9.86
CA ASN A 69 -3.47 31.38 10.33
C ASN A 69 -4.64 30.97 11.25
N VAL A 70 -5.50 30.05 10.80
CA VAL A 70 -6.64 29.59 11.60
C VAL A 70 -6.18 29.00 12.94
N LEU A 71 -5.15 28.15 12.95
CA LEU A 71 -4.67 27.54 14.20
C LEU A 71 -4.04 28.56 15.15
N ILE A 72 -3.25 29.52 14.63
CA ILE A 72 -2.61 30.55 15.46
C ILE A 72 -3.64 31.54 16.01
N THR A 73 -4.72 31.85 15.28
CA THR A 73 -5.81 32.70 15.81
C THR A 73 -6.57 32.06 16.99
N ASN A 74 -6.37 30.75 17.24
CA ASN A 74 -6.88 30.08 18.43
C ASN A 74 -5.97 30.18 19.66
N PHE A 75 -4.80 30.83 19.55
CA PHE A 75 -3.93 31.12 20.68
C PHE A 75 -4.45 32.31 21.49
N SER A 76 -4.20 32.29 22.79
CA SER A 76 -4.49 33.41 23.68
C SER A 76 -3.56 34.59 23.43
N GLU A 77 -3.96 35.78 23.86
CA GLU A 77 -3.16 37.00 23.70
C GLU A 77 -1.75 36.87 24.28
N GLN A 78 -1.62 36.25 25.45
CA GLN A 78 -0.32 36.02 26.08
C GLN A 78 0.58 35.08 25.26
N GLU A 79 -0.01 34.06 24.62
CA GLU A 79 0.73 33.14 23.75
C GLU A 79 1.20 33.83 22.47
N LEU A 80 0.36 34.69 21.88
CA LEU A 80 0.73 35.51 20.73
C LEU A 80 1.83 36.52 21.08
N GLN A 81 1.75 37.16 22.25
CA GLN A 81 2.79 38.06 22.74
C GLN A 81 4.14 37.36 22.92
N ASN A 82 4.14 36.17 23.54
CA ASN A 82 5.35 35.38 23.73
C ASN A 82 6.03 34.97 22.41
N LEU A 83 5.25 34.84 21.33
CA LEU A 83 5.74 34.50 20.00
C LEU A 83 6.05 35.74 19.12
N ASN A 84 5.88 36.96 19.65
CA ASN A 84 5.96 38.22 18.90
C ASN A 84 4.98 38.28 17.71
N LEU A 85 3.77 37.74 17.88
CA LEU A 85 2.71 37.66 16.86
C LEU A 85 1.56 38.64 17.11
N ASN A 86 1.84 39.78 17.74
CA ASN A 86 0.82 40.76 18.14
C ASN A 86 0.02 41.32 16.97
N PHE A 87 0.58 41.33 15.76
CA PHE A 87 -0.13 41.75 14.56
C PHE A 87 -1.32 40.84 14.22
N ILE A 88 -1.33 39.59 14.71
CA ILE A 88 -2.43 38.63 14.52
C ILE A 88 -3.61 38.95 15.45
N ILE A 89 -3.38 39.66 16.57
CA ILE A 89 -4.43 40.04 17.54
C ILE A 89 -5.52 40.89 16.86
N GLN A 90 -5.20 41.56 15.74
CA GLN A 90 -6.15 42.36 14.97
C GLN A 90 -7.13 41.55 14.11
N HIS A 91 -6.98 40.22 14.03
CA HIS A 91 -7.84 39.36 13.21
C HIS A 91 -8.92 38.64 14.05
N ASN A 92 -10.15 38.65 13.52
CA ASN A 92 -11.38 38.12 14.15
C ASN A 92 -11.20 36.75 14.81
N GLN A 93 -11.77 36.58 16.01
CA GLN A 93 -11.87 35.29 16.69
C GLN A 93 -12.58 34.27 15.79
N THR A 94 -12.00 33.07 15.70
CA THR A 94 -12.59 31.95 14.97
C THR A 94 -13.82 31.41 15.70
N THR A 95 -14.75 30.84 14.94
CA THR A 95 -16.01 30.30 15.49
C THR A 95 -15.78 29.11 16.43
N PHE A 96 -14.70 28.36 16.22
CA PHE A 96 -14.35 27.19 17.02
C PHE A 96 -12.88 27.22 17.37
N ASP A 97 -12.53 26.58 18.47
CA ASP A 97 -11.17 26.11 18.69
C ASP A 97 -10.89 24.95 17.74
N TYR A 98 -10.23 25.21 16.60
CA TYR A 98 -10.02 24.16 15.60
C TYR A 98 -8.96 23.14 16.05
N ILE A 99 -8.09 23.49 16.99
CA ILE A 99 -7.01 22.63 17.47
C ILE A 99 -7.59 21.38 18.15
N ILE A 100 -8.64 21.52 18.96
CA ILE A 100 -9.23 20.39 19.72
C ILE A 100 -9.85 19.31 18.82
N PHE A 101 -10.15 19.64 17.57
CA PHE A 101 -10.75 18.71 16.61
C PHE A 101 -9.73 17.80 15.93
N ILE A 102 -8.43 18.11 16.03
CA ILE A 102 -7.37 17.33 15.41
C ILE A 102 -7.31 15.93 16.05
N ARG A 103 -7.33 14.91 15.19
CA ARG A 103 -7.18 13.49 15.52
C ARG A 103 -5.91 12.88 14.94
N THR A 104 -5.39 13.47 13.87
CA THR A 104 -4.17 13.01 13.20
C THR A 104 -3.15 14.14 13.11
N LEU A 105 -1.99 13.92 13.72
CA LEU A 105 -0.85 14.83 13.66
C LEU A 105 0.20 14.29 12.67
N ILE A 106 0.36 14.98 11.53
CA ILE A 106 1.45 14.72 10.58
C ILE A 106 2.54 15.77 10.82
N VAL A 107 3.55 15.42 11.60
CA VAL A 107 4.54 16.38 12.12
C VAL A 107 5.24 17.13 10.97
N LYS A 108 5.71 16.41 9.95
CA LYS A 108 6.36 16.99 8.77
C LYS A 108 5.46 18.00 8.04
N ALA A 109 4.17 17.69 7.89
CA ALA A 109 3.23 18.58 7.22
C ALA A 109 2.95 19.87 8.02
N VAL A 110 2.96 19.79 9.36
CA VAL A 110 2.89 20.99 10.22
C VAL A 110 4.14 21.86 10.05
N ILE A 111 5.33 21.24 10.04
CA ILE A 111 6.60 21.95 9.82
C ILE A 111 6.59 22.65 8.46
N GLU A 112 6.26 21.92 7.39
CA GLU A 112 6.17 22.47 6.03
C GLU A 112 5.14 23.61 5.96
N ALA A 113 3.94 23.40 6.51
CA ALA A 113 2.90 24.43 6.50
C ALA A 113 3.35 25.70 7.25
N THR A 114 4.00 25.53 8.40
CA THR A 114 4.55 26.63 9.19
C THR A 114 5.67 27.35 8.43
N SER A 115 6.53 26.62 7.71
CA SER A 115 7.58 27.22 6.87
C SER A 115 7.01 28.10 5.75
N TYR A 116 5.93 27.67 5.08
CA TYR A 116 5.25 28.49 4.07
C TYR A 116 4.63 29.75 4.70
N TRP A 117 4.03 29.59 5.88
CA TRP A 117 3.46 30.69 6.64
C TRP A 117 4.51 31.71 7.08
N LEU A 118 5.68 31.27 7.55
CA LEU A 118 6.79 32.13 7.94
C LEU A 118 7.37 32.91 6.75
N ARG A 119 7.56 32.26 5.60
CA ARG A 119 8.04 32.92 4.36
C ARG A 119 7.10 34.04 3.89
N ASN A 120 5.80 33.92 4.17
CA ASN A 120 4.81 34.95 3.88
C ASN A 120 4.84 36.11 4.89
N ASN A 121 5.39 35.89 6.09
CA ASN A 121 5.45 36.84 7.20
C ASN A 121 6.92 37.19 7.53
N LYS A 122 7.60 37.86 6.58
CA LYS A 122 9.05 38.16 6.62
C LYS A 122 9.55 38.95 7.85
N ILE A 123 8.64 39.49 8.66
CA ILE A 123 8.94 40.25 9.88
C ILE A 123 9.33 39.30 11.04
N ILE A 124 9.04 38.00 10.92
CA ILE A 124 9.24 37.01 11.98
C ILE A 124 10.64 36.38 11.84
N SER A 125 11.49 36.54 12.86
CA SER A 125 12.86 35.97 12.89
C SER A 125 12.99 34.62 13.62
N LYS A 126 11.89 34.06 14.16
CA LYS A 126 11.89 32.92 15.10
C LYS A 126 11.21 31.67 14.53
N GLU A 127 11.68 31.18 13.40
CA GLU A 127 11.02 30.08 12.64
C GLU A 127 10.81 28.78 13.45
N ASN A 128 11.86 28.30 14.12
CA ASN A 128 11.81 27.03 14.87
C ASN A 128 10.93 27.11 16.12
N LEU A 129 10.84 28.28 16.75
CA LEU A 129 10.05 28.46 17.98
C LEU A 129 8.56 28.35 17.69
N ILE A 130 8.07 28.97 16.61
CA ILE A 130 6.64 28.94 16.25
C ILE A 130 6.22 27.53 15.85
N THR A 131 7.05 26.83 15.08
CA THR A 131 6.78 25.44 14.69
C THR A 131 6.69 24.51 15.89
N ASN A 132 7.67 24.55 16.79
CA ASN A 132 7.66 23.75 18.03
C ASN A 132 6.47 24.10 18.92
N TYR A 133 6.14 25.38 19.01
CA TYR A 133 5.02 25.85 19.79
C TYR A 133 3.68 25.35 19.24
N LEU A 134 3.46 25.44 17.93
CA LEU A 134 2.25 24.93 17.28
C LEU A 134 2.10 23.42 17.49
N LEU A 135 3.18 22.65 17.31
CA LEU A 135 3.18 21.20 17.58
C LEU A 135 2.82 20.92 19.06
N LYS A 136 3.41 21.66 20.00
CA LYS A 136 3.13 21.54 21.43
C LYS A 136 1.66 21.86 21.74
N GLN A 137 1.10 22.91 21.14
CA GLN A 137 -0.30 23.30 21.34
C GLN A 137 -1.27 22.27 20.80
N ILE A 138 -0.98 21.67 19.64
CA ILE A 138 -1.77 20.56 19.11
C ILE A 138 -1.77 19.40 20.11
N LEU A 139 -0.61 19.02 20.65
CA LEU A 139 -0.50 17.92 21.60
C LEU A 139 -1.22 18.21 22.94
N LEU A 140 -1.15 19.43 23.43
CA LEU A 140 -1.76 19.83 24.71
C LEU A 140 -3.28 19.98 24.65
N ARG A 141 -3.82 20.45 23.52
CA ARG A 141 -5.24 20.78 23.41
C ARG A 141 -6.07 19.64 22.81
N THR A 142 -5.44 18.67 22.15
CA THR A 142 -6.16 17.51 21.59
C THR A 142 -6.41 16.46 22.66
N SER A 143 -7.67 16.28 23.07
CA SER A 143 -8.02 15.25 24.06
C SER A 143 -8.08 13.84 23.47
N ASN A 144 -8.30 13.69 22.16
CA ASN A 144 -8.41 12.39 21.50
C ASN A 144 -7.51 12.36 20.25
N LEU A 145 -6.22 12.60 20.43
CA LEU A 145 -5.25 12.37 19.36
C LEU A 145 -5.13 10.86 19.12
N GLU A 146 -5.42 10.41 17.90
CA GLU A 146 -5.53 8.99 17.54
C GLU A 146 -4.33 8.53 16.69
N HIS A 147 -3.77 9.41 15.87
CA HIS A 147 -2.69 9.06 14.94
C HIS A 147 -1.57 10.08 15.00
N ILE A 148 -0.33 9.60 15.11
CA ILE A 148 0.87 10.43 14.94
C ILE A 148 1.72 9.82 13.82
N ILE A 149 2.03 10.67 12.84
CA ILE A 149 2.88 10.34 11.70
C ILE A 149 4.05 11.32 11.70
N SER A 150 5.29 10.84 11.82
CA SER A 150 6.46 11.72 11.94
C SER A 150 7.69 11.20 11.22
N ASN A 151 7.94 11.74 10.02
CA ASN A 151 9.21 11.59 9.28
C ASN A 151 10.00 12.93 9.30
N SER A 152 9.93 13.64 10.43
CA SER A 152 10.61 14.93 10.61
C SER A 152 11.88 14.77 11.44
N ASN A 153 12.60 15.86 11.71
CA ASN A 153 13.73 15.88 12.65
C ASN A 153 13.31 16.27 14.08
N ILE A 154 12.01 16.42 14.37
CA ILE A 154 11.52 16.89 15.67
C ILE A 154 11.01 15.70 16.50
N ASN A 155 11.59 15.52 17.69
CA ASN A 155 11.10 14.57 18.68
C ASN A 155 9.98 15.20 19.53
N ILE A 156 8.74 15.12 19.04
CA ILE A 156 7.59 15.69 19.76
C ILE A 156 7.33 15.05 21.13
N PHE A 157 7.87 13.86 21.38
CA PHE A 157 7.69 13.14 22.63
C PHE A 157 8.65 13.59 23.75
N GLN A 158 9.62 14.44 23.43
CA GLN A 158 10.46 15.13 24.41
C GLN A 158 9.84 16.43 24.93
N PHE A 159 8.72 16.87 24.36
CA PHE A 159 8.01 18.02 24.91
C PHE A 159 7.55 17.71 26.34
N PRO A 160 7.63 18.67 27.28
CA PRO A 160 7.25 18.47 28.68
C PRO A 160 5.72 18.41 28.80
N ILE A 161 5.14 17.28 28.38
CA ILE A 161 3.70 17.02 28.29
C ILE A 161 3.41 15.72 29.06
N SER A 162 2.26 15.66 29.74
CA SER A 162 1.84 14.46 30.47
C SER A 162 1.62 13.27 29.53
N LYS A 163 1.98 12.06 29.98
CA LYS A 163 1.76 10.82 29.20
C LYS A 163 0.27 10.58 28.88
N ASN A 164 -0.63 11.09 29.72
CA ASN A 164 -2.08 10.92 29.56
C ASN A 164 -2.62 11.53 28.25
N TYR A 165 -1.92 12.47 27.63
CA TYR A 165 -2.28 13.05 26.33
C TYR A 165 -2.14 12.06 25.17
N PHE A 166 -1.41 10.96 25.37
CA PHE A 166 -1.26 9.89 24.38
C PHE A 166 -2.15 8.68 24.68
N SER A 167 -3.05 8.77 25.66
CA SER A 167 -3.88 7.62 26.10
C SER A 167 -4.84 7.08 25.04
N ASN A 168 -5.27 7.95 24.11
CA ASN A 168 -6.17 7.61 23.00
C ASN A 168 -5.42 7.27 21.70
N LEU A 169 -4.09 7.19 21.75
CA LEU A 169 -3.27 6.96 20.56
C LEU A 169 -3.46 5.53 20.05
N ILE A 170 -3.78 5.40 18.77
CA ILE A 170 -4.06 4.14 18.09
C ILE A 170 -2.90 3.76 17.18
N GLU A 171 -2.30 4.74 16.53
CA GLU A 171 -1.27 4.55 15.51
C GLU A 171 -0.06 5.46 15.71
N LEU A 172 1.10 4.84 15.58
CA LEU A 172 2.41 5.48 15.49
C LEU A 172 3.09 5.04 14.20
N THR A 173 3.33 6.00 13.29
CA THR A 173 3.95 5.74 11.99
C THR A 173 5.09 6.71 11.69
N GLY A 174 6.10 6.24 10.96
CA GLY A 174 7.02 7.11 10.21
C GLY A 174 8.29 7.54 10.95
N PHE A 175 8.49 7.05 12.17
CA PHE A 175 9.63 7.43 13.00
C PHE A 175 10.95 6.88 12.44
N ASP A 176 11.88 7.81 12.19
CA ASP A 176 13.26 7.60 11.73
C ASP A 176 14.26 7.78 12.88
N GLU A 177 15.28 6.92 12.94
CA GLU A 177 16.40 6.99 13.88
C GLU A 177 17.17 8.31 13.86
N ASN A 178 17.10 9.06 12.75
CA ASN A 178 17.66 10.42 12.70
C ASN A 178 17.06 11.38 13.73
N ILE A 179 15.89 11.05 14.29
CA ILE A 179 15.30 11.81 15.38
C ILE A 179 15.94 11.35 16.69
N ASN A 180 16.86 12.15 17.22
CA ASN A 180 17.62 11.81 18.42
C ASN A 180 16.70 11.37 19.58
N GLY A 181 16.93 10.14 20.08
CA GLY A 181 16.21 9.56 21.20
C GLY A 181 14.73 9.30 20.94
N ILE A 182 14.28 9.17 19.69
CA ILE A 182 12.85 8.99 19.39
C ILE A 182 12.27 7.70 19.97
N TYR A 183 12.92 6.56 19.75
CA TYR A 183 12.42 5.28 20.25
C TYR A 183 12.46 5.20 21.77
N SER A 184 13.51 5.74 22.40
CA SER A 184 13.56 5.85 23.86
C SER A 184 12.42 6.71 24.39
N SER A 185 12.11 7.83 23.73
CA SER A 185 11.00 8.72 24.10
C SER A 185 9.64 8.04 23.91
N ILE A 186 9.40 7.37 22.78
CA ILE A 186 8.19 6.59 22.52
C ILE A 186 8.02 5.49 23.56
N SER A 187 9.11 4.78 23.90
CA SER A 187 9.08 3.69 24.89
C SER A 187 8.59 4.15 26.27
N ASN A 188 8.70 5.44 26.57
CA ASN A 188 8.24 6.00 27.84
C ASN A 188 6.75 6.32 27.88
N ILE A 189 6.09 6.49 26.72
CA ILE A 189 4.72 7.03 26.64
C ILE A 189 3.73 6.09 25.93
N ALA A 190 4.20 5.23 25.02
CA ALA A 190 3.33 4.49 24.12
C ALA A 190 2.73 3.29 24.84
N GLU A 191 1.43 3.37 25.10
CA GLU A 191 0.64 2.31 25.72
C GLU A 191 -0.64 2.10 24.91
N ASN A 192 -1.06 0.85 24.75
CA ASN A 192 -2.28 0.45 24.03
C ASN A 192 -2.33 0.81 22.52
N ILE A 193 -1.17 0.99 21.88
CA ILE A 193 -1.07 1.21 20.43
C ILE A 193 -1.47 -0.06 19.66
N ARG A 194 -2.30 0.11 18.62
CA ARG A 194 -2.77 -0.98 17.74
C ARG A 194 -1.97 -1.09 16.46
N ILE A 195 -1.37 0.01 15.99
CA ILE A 195 -0.60 0.07 14.75
C ILE A 195 0.77 0.71 15.02
N LEU A 196 1.83 -0.06 14.84
CA LEU A 196 3.22 0.42 14.92
C LEU A 196 3.90 0.28 13.55
N ARG A 197 4.45 1.37 13.04
CA ARG A 197 5.26 1.38 11.81
C ARG A 197 6.55 2.15 12.02
N PHE A 198 7.67 1.43 11.95
CA PHE A 198 9.01 2.00 12.13
C PHE A 198 9.78 2.07 10.82
N SER A 199 10.59 3.11 10.65
CA SER A 199 11.41 3.34 9.46
C SER A 199 12.85 3.58 9.90
N LEU A 200 13.70 2.58 9.86
CA LEU A 200 15.12 2.66 10.25
C LEU A 200 15.98 3.09 9.05
N THR A 201 15.47 4.09 8.32
CA THR A 201 15.92 4.41 6.97
C THR A 201 16.81 5.62 7.05
N ASN A 202 18.11 5.41 7.27
CA ASN A 202 19.24 6.31 7.01
C ASN A 202 20.43 5.81 7.85
N ASN A 203 21.52 5.43 7.18
CA ASN A 203 22.64 4.63 7.73
C ASN A 203 23.59 5.41 8.66
N HIS A 204 23.06 6.22 9.57
CA HIS A 204 23.81 6.81 10.68
C HIS A 204 23.30 6.32 12.03
N ILE A 205 22.80 5.08 12.08
CA ILE A 205 22.48 4.43 13.34
C ILE A 205 23.81 4.22 14.10
N MET A 206 24.18 5.17 14.96
CA MET A 206 25.41 5.05 15.74
C MET A 206 25.28 4.04 16.89
N ASN A 207 24.05 3.62 17.24
CA ASN A 207 23.79 2.75 18.38
C ASN A 207 22.66 1.73 18.14
N HIS A 208 22.86 0.88 17.12
CA HIS A 208 21.95 -0.18 16.65
C HIS A 208 21.31 -1.00 17.79
N THR A 209 22.11 -1.42 18.76
CA THR A 209 21.64 -2.24 19.89
C THR A 209 20.61 -1.49 20.74
N THR A 210 20.79 -0.18 20.97
CA THR A 210 19.83 0.60 21.75
C THR A 210 18.51 0.79 21.02
N THR A 211 18.52 1.06 19.71
CA THR A 211 17.28 1.21 18.94
C THR A 211 16.45 -0.07 18.95
N ILE A 212 17.07 -1.22 18.65
CA ILE A 212 16.38 -2.52 18.70
C ILE A 212 15.83 -2.80 20.10
N ASN A 213 16.57 -2.45 21.15
CA ASN A 213 16.11 -2.59 22.52
C ASN A 213 14.90 -1.69 22.83
N ASP A 214 14.90 -0.45 22.37
CA ASP A 214 13.80 0.48 22.63
C ASP A 214 12.55 0.13 21.82
N ILE A 215 12.69 -0.29 20.56
CA ILE A 215 11.57 -0.86 19.78
C ILE A 215 11.01 -2.09 20.47
N SER A 216 11.88 -2.99 20.94
CA SER A 216 11.48 -4.18 21.72
C SER A 216 10.70 -3.79 22.98
N LYS A 217 11.10 -2.74 23.71
CA LYS A 217 10.36 -2.22 24.88
C LYS A 217 9.01 -1.62 24.48
N ILE A 218 8.95 -0.86 23.38
CA ILE A 218 7.71 -0.29 22.86
C ILE A 218 6.72 -1.43 22.60
N ILE A 219 7.11 -2.45 21.85
CA ILE A 219 6.23 -3.59 21.52
C ILE A 219 5.71 -4.28 22.80
N LYS A 220 6.60 -4.52 23.77
CA LYS A 220 6.26 -5.19 25.05
C LYS A 220 5.21 -4.46 25.89
N LYS A 221 5.12 -3.12 25.77
CA LYS A 221 4.14 -2.30 26.51
C LYS A 221 2.73 -2.33 25.90
N GLN A 222 2.58 -2.87 24.68
CA GLN A 222 1.27 -2.90 24.02
C GLN A 222 0.46 -4.10 24.50
N LYS A 223 -0.87 -3.95 24.51
CA LYS A 223 -1.81 -5.02 24.92
C LYS A 223 -2.62 -5.58 23.76
N ASN A 224 -2.84 -4.79 22.73
CA ASN A 224 -3.72 -5.10 21.59
C ASN A 224 -3.06 -4.71 20.27
N LEU A 225 -1.76 -4.99 20.12
CA LEU A 225 -1.06 -4.65 18.88
C LEU A 225 -1.58 -5.52 17.73
N GLU A 226 -2.13 -4.89 16.69
CA GLU A 226 -2.77 -5.57 15.57
C GLU A 226 -1.91 -5.55 14.32
N ARG A 227 -1.18 -4.45 14.10
CA ARG A 227 -0.39 -4.25 12.89
C ARG A 227 1.00 -3.78 13.25
N PHE A 228 2.00 -4.48 12.74
CA PHE A 228 3.40 -4.11 12.90
C PHE A 228 4.08 -4.06 11.53
N SER A 229 4.85 -3.00 11.29
CA SER A 229 5.78 -2.99 10.16
C SER A 229 7.09 -2.31 10.48
N ILE A 230 8.14 -2.76 9.81
CA ILE A 230 9.47 -2.19 9.94
C ILE A 230 10.17 -2.14 8.58
N ASP A 231 10.71 -0.96 8.27
CA ASP A 231 11.53 -0.68 7.09
C ASP A 231 12.98 -0.46 7.52
N ASN A 232 13.93 -1.11 6.87
CA ASN A 232 15.36 -1.00 7.14
C ASN A 232 16.20 -0.72 5.88
N ARG A 233 15.79 0.23 5.03
CA ARG A 233 16.55 0.62 3.82
C ARG A 233 18.03 0.90 4.09
N LEU A 234 18.88 -0.07 3.72
CA LEU A 234 20.34 0.00 3.79
C LEU A 234 20.91 0.79 2.60
N SER A 235 20.67 2.10 2.53
CA SER A 235 21.42 2.97 1.60
C SER A 235 21.44 4.43 2.06
N CYS A 236 22.59 4.92 2.54
CA CYS A 236 22.84 6.37 2.62
C CYS A 236 23.56 6.81 1.37
N TYR A 237 22.97 7.77 0.65
CA TYR A 237 23.62 8.46 -0.47
C TYR A 237 24.92 9.18 -0.05
N CYS A 238 25.09 9.44 1.25
CA CYS A 238 26.24 10.10 1.86
C CYS A 238 27.44 9.18 2.14
N CYS A 239 27.25 7.86 2.17
CA CYS A 239 28.29 6.90 2.55
C CYS A 239 28.63 6.02 1.33
N PRO A 240 29.67 6.36 0.56
CA PRO A 240 30.08 5.58 -0.60
C PRO A 240 30.75 4.30 -0.13
N LYS A 241 29.96 3.23 0.05
CA LYS A 241 30.40 1.85 0.30
C LYS A 241 31.36 1.68 1.50
N LYS A 242 30.86 1.10 2.60
CA LYS A 242 31.52 0.07 3.43
C LYS A 242 30.85 0.03 4.81
N ASP A 243 30.56 -1.19 5.25
CA ASP A 243 30.08 -1.58 6.58
C ASP A 243 28.67 -1.11 6.95
N PHE A 244 27.67 -1.49 6.14
CA PHE A 244 26.30 -1.55 6.67
C PHE A 244 26.23 -2.70 7.67
N LEU A 245 26.37 -2.37 8.96
CA LEU A 245 26.02 -3.27 10.04
C LEU A 245 24.50 -3.40 10.02
N SER A 246 24.07 -4.53 9.49
CA SER A 246 22.71 -4.97 9.61
C SER A 246 22.23 -5.07 11.04
N LEU A 247 20.95 -4.78 11.21
CA LEU A 247 20.28 -4.93 12.48
C LEU A 247 19.87 -6.39 12.71
N ASP A 248 20.19 -6.93 13.88
CA ASP A 248 19.61 -8.19 14.33
C ASP A 248 18.18 -7.94 14.86
N PHE A 249 17.19 -8.29 14.05
CA PHE A 249 15.78 -8.13 14.39
C PHE A 249 15.23 -9.22 15.33
N THR A 250 16.02 -10.23 15.73
CA THR A 250 15.56 -11.36 16.57
C THR A 250 14.81 -10.86 17.80
N LYS A 251 15.37 -9.87 18.51
CA LYS A 251 14.76 -9.30 19.72
C LYS A 251 13.43 -8.60 19.48
N ILE A 252 13.21 -8.04 18.28
CA ILE A 252 11.93 -7.45 17.88
C ILE A 252 10.89 -8.56 17.70
N PHE A 253 11.25 -9.63 16.98
CA PHE A 253 10.34 -10.76 16.77
C PHE A 253 10.01 -11.49 18.07
N ASP A 254 10.97 -11.65 18.98
CA ASP A 254 10.72 -12.22 20.30
C ASP A 254 9.73 -11.37 21.12
N SER A 255 9.83 -10.04 21.02
CA SER A 255 8.83 -9.14 21.62
C SER A 255 7.44 -9.28 21.01
N LEU A 256 7.35 -9.50 19.69
CA LEU A 256 6.07 -9.62 18.98
C LEU A 256 5.30 -10.90 19.38
N ILE A 257 5.96 -11.94 19.88
CA ILE A 257 5.32 -13.15 20.40
C ILE A 257 4.27 -12.82 21.48
N LEU A 258 4.53 -11.79 22.30
CA LEU A 258 3.58 -11.34 23.33
C LEU A 258 2.26 -10.81 22.74
N GLN A 259 2.25 -10.46 21.45
CA GLN A 259 1.11 -9.94 20.71
C GLN A 259 0.55 -10.98 19.72
N SER A 260 0.96 -12.25 19.85
CA SER A 260 0.60 -13.35 18.92
C SER A 260 -0.90 -13.58 18.74
N ASN A 261 -1.70 -13.25 19.76
CA ASN A 261 -3.16 -13.38 19.72
C ASN A 261 -3.87 -12.15 19.12
N THR A 262 -3.18 -11.05 18.85
CA THR A 262 -3.82 -9.81 18.34
C THR A 262 -3.26 -9.39 16.98
N LEU A 263 -1.99 -9.70 16.71
CA LEU A 263 -1.33 -9.37 15.44
C LEU A 263 -2.06 -10.05 14.26
N ASN A 264 -2.48 -9.23 13.31
CA ASN A 264 -3.11 -9.65 12.06
C ASN A 264 -2.34 -9.21 10.81
N TYR A 265 -1.39 -8.27 10.94
CA TYR A 265 -0.60 -7.76 9.84
C TYR A 265 0.88 -7.64 10.23
N ILE A 266 1.76 -8.16 9.37
CA ILE A 266 3.21 -7.98 9.44
C ILE A 266 3.72 -7.47 8.08
N GLY A 267 4.42 -6.33 8.10
CA GLY A 267 5.10 -5.79 6.93
C GLY A 267 6.61 -5.64 7.16
N LEU A 268 7.42 -6.27 6.32
CA LEU A 268 8.88 -6.29 6.40
C LEU A 268 9.44 -5.66 5.12
N TYR A 269 10.23 -4.60 5.26
CA TYR A 269 10.70 -3.82 4.12
C TYR A 269 12.21 -3.61 4.21
N ASP A 270 12.92 -3.93 3.13
CA ASP A 270 14.37 -3.73 2.98
C ASP A 270 15.18 -4.39 4.10
N ILE A 271 14.76 -5.57 4.57
CA ILE A 271 15.43 -6.29 5.66
C ILE A 271 16.38 -7.34 5.11
N ASP A 272 17.63 -7.26 5.54
CA ASP A 272 18.59 -8.36 5.47
C ASP A 272 18.47 -9.23 6.73
N PHE A 273 18.12 -10.51 6.56
CA PHE A 273 17.86 -11.42 7.68
C PHE A 273 19.09 -12.15 8.21
N PHE A 274 20.26 -12.07 7.58
CA PHE A 274 21.49 -12.81 8.02
C PHE A 274 21.25 -14.29 8.29
N PHE A 275 20.46 -14.91 7.44
CA PHE A 275 20.07 -16.32 7.54
C PHE A 275 19.24 -16.65 8.81
N LYS A 276 18.68 -15.64 9.49
CA LYS A 276 17.84 -15.74 10.68
C LYS A 276 16.41 -15.27 10.43
N PHE A 277 15.79 -15.71 9.34
CA PHE A 277 14.38 -15.38 9.11
C PHE A 277 13.49 -15.93 10.24
N PRO A 278 12.60 -15.11 10.84
CA PRO A 278 11.88 -15.44 12.07
C PRO A 278 10.66 -16.35 11.82
N LEU A 279 10.82 -17.43 11.07
CA LEU A 279 9.71 -18.32 10.70
C LEU A 279 9.02 -18.93 11.92
N ASN A 280 9.81 -19.33 12.93
CA ASN A 280 9.29 -19.91 14.17
C ASN A 280 8.42 -18.90 14.93
N GLN A 281 8.80 -17.63 14.97
CA GLN A 281 7.99 -16.58 15.61
C GLN A 281 6.74 -16.27 14.80
N LEU A 282 6.86 -16.15 13.47
CA LEU A 282 5.72 -15.89 12.57
C LEU A 282 4.66 -17.00 12.67
N ASN A 283 5.08 -18.26 12.87
CA ASN A 283 4.19 -19.40 13.07
C ASN A 283 3.23 -19.22 14.25
N LEU A 284 3.66 -18.53 15.32
CA LEU A 284 2.88 -18.36 16.54
C LEU A 284 1.73 -17.35 16.38
N PHE A 285 1.74 -16.53 15.33
CA PHE A 285 0.76 -15.46 15.13
C PHE A 285 -0.57 -15.99 14.58
N LYS A 286 -1.43 -16.47 15.49
CA LYS A 286 -2.70 -17.16 15.17
C LYS A 286 -3.67 -16.31 14.33
N ASN A 287 -3.57 -14.99 14.45
CA ASN A 287 -4.45 -14.03 13.77
C ASN A 287 -3.85 -13.39 12.52
N LEU A 288 -2.61 -13.76 12.15
CA LEU A 288 -1.94 -13.22 10.97
C LEU A 288 -2.76 -13.52 9.72
N ASN A 289 -3.31 -12.46 9.11
CA ASN A 289 -4.12 -12.54 7.90
C ASN A 289 -3.45 -11.92 6.69
N HIS A 290 -2.40 -11.10 6.91
CA HIS A 290 -1.71 -10.36 5.88
C HIS A 290 -0.21 -10.29 6.18
N LEU A 291 0.59 -10.79 5.26
CA LEU A 291 2.05 -10.73 5.28
C LEU A 291 2.58 -9.98 4.05
N GLU A 292 3.39 -8.96 4.29
CA GLU A 292 4.11 -8.21 3.25
C GLU A 292 5.62 -8.33 3.47
N ILE A 293 6.36 -8.74 2.44
CA ILE A 293 7.82 -8.86 2.43
C ILE A 293 8.34 -8.15 1.18
N ILE A 294 9.08 -7.07 1.35
CA ILE A 294 9.48 -6.19 0.24
C ILE A 294 10.98 -5.93 0.32
N ARG A 295 11.72 -6.18 -0.76
CA ARG A 295 13.17 -5.97 -0.87
C ARG A 295 13.97 -6.64 0.27
N CYS A 296 13.50 -7.78 0.78
CA CYS A 296 14.19 -8.54 1.82
C CYS A 296 15.08 -9.64 1.24
N TYR A 297 16.15 -10.00 1.93
CA TYR A 297 17.14 -10.97 1.44
C TYR A 297 17.85 -11.72 2.58
N ASN A 298 18.71 -12.69 2.22
CA ASN A 298 19.43 -13.59 3.13
C ASN A 298 18.52 -14.33 4.13
N PHE A 299 17.45 -14.97 3.66
CA PHE A 299 16.46 -15.63 4.52
C PHE A 299 16.99 -16.81 5.35
N GLY A 300 18.07 -17.48 4.90
CA GLY A 300 18.54 -18.70 5.56
C GLY A 300 18.20 -19.97 4.80
N GLN A 301 18.98 -21.02 5.04
CA GLN A 301 18.54 -22.39 4.77
C GLN A 301 17.61 -22.79 5.92
N ILE A 302 16.31 -22.57 5.76
CA ILE A 302 15.34 -23.03 6.74
C ILE A 302 15.08 -24.51 6.49
N ASN A 303 15.90 -25.37 7.09
CA ASN A 303 15.80 -26.82 6.89
C ASN A 303 15.04 -27.52 8.02
N ASN A 304 14.89 -26.88 9.20
CA ASN A 304 14.18 -27.46 10.34
C ASN A 304 12.72 -26.99 10.43
N PHE A 305 11.87 -27.53 9.56
CA PHE A 305 10.40 -27.38 9.70
C PHE A 305 9.84 -28.16 10.90
N ASP A 306 10.63 -29.04 11.52
CA ASP A 306 10.22 -29.89 12.65
C ASP A 306 9.75 -29.10 13.88
N GLN A 307 10.14 -27.83 14.00
CA GLN A 307 9.74 -26.94 15.10
C GLN A 307 8.42 -26.19 14.84
N ILE A 308 7.84 -26.35 13.65
CA ILE A 308 6.62 -25.67 13.23
C ILE A 308 5.44 -26.58 13.51
N ASP A 309 4.58 -26.20 14.47
CA ASP A 309 3.31 -26.89 14.67
C ASP A 309 2.32 -26.51 13.54
N LEU A 310 2.28 -27.39 12.54
CA LEU A 310 1.45 -27.28 11.33
C LEU A 310 -0.06 -27.26 11.62
N ASN A 311 -0.51 -27.59 12.83
CA ASN A 311 -1.94 -27.57 13.17
C ASN A 311 -2.51 -26.15 13.19
N PHE A 312 -1.71 -25.14 13.57
CA PHE A 312 -2.17 -23.76 13.68
C PHE A 312 -1.42 -22.75 12.81
N SER A 313 -0.30 -23.13 12.19
CA SER A 313 0.49 -22.27 11.31
C SER A 313 -0.37 -21.59 10.25
N PHE A 314 -0.29 -20.27 10.14
CA PHE A 314 -0.80 -19.47 9.01
C PHE A 314 -2.27 -19.74 8.59
N LYS A 315 -3.09 -20.38 9.43
CA LYS A 315 -4.45 -20.79 9.04
C LYS A 315 -5.35 -19.61 8.69
N ARG A 316 -5.08 -18.40 9.20
CA ARG A 316 -5.85 -17.18 8.88
C ARG A 316 -5.22 -16.33 7.78
N LEU A 317 -4.05 -16.72 7.27
CA LEU A 317 -3.33 -15.97 6.25
C LEU A 317 -4.15 -15.95 4.96
N SER A 318 -4.51 -14.74 4.54
CA SER A 318 -5.42 -14.50 3.42
C SER A 318 -4.79 -13.68 2.30
N LYS A 319 -3.74 -12.94 2.63
CA LYS A 319 -3.05 -12.03 1.71
C LYS A 319 -1.54 -12.15 1.90
N ILE A 320 -0.85 -12.42 0.79
CA ILE A 320 0.60 -12.49 0.72
C ILE A 320 1.08 -11.54 -0.38
N ILE A 321 1.95 -10.60 -0.01
CA ILE A 321 2.66 -9.73 -0.97
C ILE A 321 4.15 -9.92 -0.77
N ILE A 322 4.83 -10.35 -1.82
CA ILE A 322 6.29 -10.49 -1.85
C ILE A 322 6.82 -9.73 -3.06
N TYR A 323 7.66 -8.73 -2.81
CA TYR A 323 8.15 -7.82 -3.84
C TYR A 323 9.68 -7.74 -3.79
N TYR A 324 10.38 -8.00 -4.89
CA TYR A 324 11.84 -8.00 -5.00
C TYR A 324 12.54 -8.73 -3.85
N SER A 325 12.02 -9.88 -3.40
CA SER A 325 12.54 -10.59 -2.24
C SER A 325 12.79 -12.05 -2.58
N PHE A 326 14.04 -12.49 -2.48
CA PHE A 326 14.40 -13.87 -2.82
C PHE A 326 14.04 -14.84 -1.68
N ILE A 327 12.75 -15.12 -1.53
CA ILE A 327 12.23 -16.04 -0.52
C ILE A 327 12.50 -17.50 -0.94
N PRO A 328 13.09 -18.33 -0.05
CA PRO A 328 13.22 -19.76 -0.29
C PRO A 328 11.89 -20.45 -0.61
N SER A 329 11.90 -21.33 -1.62
CA SER A 329 10.70 -21.97 -2.16
C SER A 329 9.95 -22.80 -1.11
N ASN A 330 10.67 -23.46 -0.21
CA ASN A 330 10.11 -24.23 0.91
C ASN A 330 9.28 -23.37 1.89
N ILE A 331 9.71 -22.14 2.19
CA ILE A 331 8.96 -21.19 3.01
C ILE A 331 7.67 -20.77 2.29
N LEU A 332 7.78 -20.47 1.00
CA LEU A 332 6.62 -20.07 0.19
C LEU A 332 5.60 -21.21 0.10
N LYS A 333 6.05 -22.45 -0.12
CA LYS A 333 5.22 -23.66 -0.09
C LYS A 333 4.50 -23.80 1.25
N LEU A 334 5.21 -23.61 2.36
CA LEU A 334 4.62 -23.66 3.70
C LEU A 334 3.48 -22.64 3.83
N PHE A 335 3.71 -21.37 3.45
CA PHE A 335 2.67 -20.35 3.54
C PHE A 335 1.42 -20.73 2.75
N PHE A 336 1.58 -21.19 1.51
CA PHE A 336 0.45 -21.50 0.63
C PHE A 336 -0.33 -22.73 1.12
N LEU A 337 0.40 -23.79 1.47
CA LEU A 337 -0.17 -25.04 1.98
C LEU A 337 -0.96 -24.80 3.28
N GLN A 338 -0.37 -24.04 4.21
CA GLN A 338 -0.96 -23.81 5.52
C GLN A 338 -2.12 -22.81 5.50
N SER A 339 -2.06 -21.81 4.62
CA SER A 339 -3.19 -20.88 4.41
C SER A 339 -4.41 -21.59 3.84
N GLY A 340 -4.19 -22.60 2.99
CA GLY A 340 -5.25 -23.40 2.37
C GLY A 340 -6.36 -22.53 1.76
N ARG A 341 -7.62 -22.85 2.08
CA ARG A 341 -8.80 -22.14 1.56
C ARG A 341 -8.95 -20.69 2.06
N ASN A 342 -8.14 -20.25 3.02
CA ASN A 342 -8.19 -18.87 3.50
C ASN A 342 -7.38 -17.91 2.62
N LEU A 343 -6.44 -18.43 1.82
CA LEU A 343 -5.66 -17.62 0.89
C LEU A 343 -6.54 -17.07 -0.23
N LYS A 344 -6.60 -15.74 -0.33
CA LYS A 344 -7.42 -15.01 -1.31
C LYS A 344 -6.60 -14.17 -2.28
N LYS A 345 -5.45 -13.65 -1.85
CA LYS A 345 -4.68 -12.68 -2.61
C LYS A 345 -3.18 -12.98 -2.54
N VAL A 346 -2.59 -13.19 -3.71
CA VAL A 346 -1.17 -13.49 -3.88
C VAL A 346 -0.57 -12.53 -4.88
N LYS A 347 0.46 -11.79 -4.46
CA LYS A 347 1.27 -10.93 -5.34
C LYS A 347 2.74 -11.26 -5.14
N LEU A 348 3.35 -11.88 -6.13
CA LEU A 348 4.77 -12.22 -6.19
C LEU A 348 5.39 -11.44 -7.35
N VAL A 349 6.21 -10.43 -7.06
CA VAL A 349 6.87 -9.59 -8.06
C VAL A 349 8.36 -9.54 -7.76
N GLY A 350 9.24 -9.68 -8.77
CA GLY A 350 10.69 -9.65 -8.61
C GLY A 350 11.30 -10.83 -7.85
N ASN A 351 10.62 -11.98 -7.80
CA ASN A 351 11.07 -13.18 -7.08
C ASN A 351 11.64 -14.22 -8.07
N GLU A 352 12.37 -13.73 -9.08
CA GLU A 352 12.71 -14.40 -10.35
C GLU A 352 13.72 -15.56 -10.22
N VAL A 353 14.21 -15.84 -9.01
CA VAL A 353 15.27 -16.84 -8.76
C VAL A 353 14.70 -18.11 -8.09
N ILE A 354 13.37 -18.21 -7.90
CA ILE A 354 12.75 -19.41 -7.31
C ILE A 354 13.02 -20.61 -8.23
N GLU A 355 13.71 -21.62 -7.72
CA GLU A 355 14.20 -22.78 -8.51
C GLU A 355 13.10 -23.65 -9.13
N ASN A 356 11.88 -23.63 -8.58
CA ASN A 356 10.76 -24.42 -9.07
C ASN A 356 9.43 -23.80 -8.62
N PHE A 357 8.60 -23.37 -9.57
CA PHE A 357 7.28 -22.79 -9.32
C PHE A 357 6.13 -23.79 -9.58
N TYR A 358 6.39 -24.89 -10.29
CA TYR A 358 5.48 -26.03 -10.51
C TYR A 358 4.78 -26.46 -9.21
N ASP A 359 5.56 -26.69 -8.14
CA ASP A 359 5.01 -27.14 -6.85
C ASP A 359 4.09 -26.08 -6.22
N ILE A 360 4.41 -24.79 -6.38
CA ILE A 360 3.56 -23.71 -5.89
C ILE A 360 2.23 -23.68 -6.64
N ILE A 361 2.25 -23.83 -7.96
CA ILE A 361 1.02 -23.91 -8.76
C ILE A 361 0.19 -25.13 -8.37
N GLN A 362 0.82 -26.30 -8.18
CA GLN A 362 0.13 -27.52 -7.73
C GLN A 362 -0.49 -27.35 -6.34
N ILE A 363 0.20 -26.69 -5.41
CA ILE A 363 -0.37 -26.36 -4.11
C ILE A 363 -1.59 -25.44 -4.29
N CYS A 364 -1.52 -24.43 -5.15
CA CYS A 364 -2.66 -23.55 -5.42
C CYS A 364 -3.86 -24.34 -5.96
N ILE A 365 -3.63 -25.21 -6.94
CA ILE A 365 -4.64 -26.09 -7.55
C ILE A 365 -5.36 -26.94 -6.51
N ASN A 366 -4.61 -27.51 -5.56
CA ASN A 366 -5.13 -28.51 -4.63
C ASN A 366 -5.68 -27.90 -3.33
N TYR A 367 -5.12 -26.77 -2.87
CA TYR A 367 -5.35 -26.26 -1.51
C TYR A 367 -5.91 -24.84 -1.47
N ASN A 368 -5.79 -24.03 -2.53
CA ASN A 368 -6.17 -22.61 -2.52
C ASN A 368 -7.30 -22.24 -3.50
N PRO A 369 -8.46 -22.92 -3.51
CA PRO A 369 -9.55 -22.67 -4.47
C PRO A 369 -10.26 -21.31 -4.31
N ASN A 370 -10.03 -20.61 -3.19
CA ASN A 370 -10.66 -19.32 -2.87
C ASN A 370 -9.81 -18.12 -3.31
N LEU A 371 -8.78 -18.33 -4.12
CA LEU A 371 -8.01 -17.25 -4.70
C LEU A 371 -8.94 -16.33 -5.52
N THR A 372 -8.81 -15.04 -5.23
CA THR A 372 -9.50 -13.93 -5.92
C THR A 372 -8.53 -13.09 -6.73
N HIS A 373 -7.26 -13.04 -6.31
CA HIS A 373 -6.21 -12.31 -7.02
C HIS A 373 -4.92 -13.12 -7.02
N PHE A 374 -4.35 -13.32 -8.19
CA PHE A 374 -3.11 -14.04 -8.38
C PHE A 374 -2.22 -13.31 -9.40
N LEU A 375 -1.18 -12.66 -8.90
CA LEU A 375 -0.15 -11.95 -9.67
C LEU A 375 1.18 -12.64 -9.37
N SER A 376 1.78 -13.33 -10.33
CA SER A 376 2.98 -14.12 -10.08
C SER A 376 3.87 -14.28 -11.32
N PHE A 377 5.03 -14.94 -11.15
CA PHE A 377 5.83 -15.48 -12.25
C PHE A 377 5.48 -16.94 -12.51
N ILE A 378 5.88 -17.42 -13.68
CA ILE A 378 5.83 -18.83 -14.07
C ILE A 378 6.99 -19.15 -15.02
N HIS A 379 7.52 -20.37 -14.99
CA HIS A 379 8.41 -20.82 -16.05
C HIS A 379 7.60 -21.17 -17.30
N SER A 380 8.17 -20.94 -18.49
CA SER A 380 7.57 -21.37 -19.77
C SER A 380 7.19 -22.85 -19.79
N LYS A 381 8.00 -23.69 -19.14
CA LYS A 381 7.76 -25.13 -19.01
C LYS A 381 6.56 -25.49 -18.16
N GLU A 382 5.98 -24.57 -17.39
CA GLU A 382 4.92 -24.83 -16.42
C GLU A 382 3.55 -24.28 -16.86
N ILE A 383 3.50 -23.54 -17.99
CA ILE A 383 2.27 -22.88 -18.47
C ILE A 383 1.13 -23.87 -18.76
N PHE A 384 1.44 -25.14 -19.02
CA PHE A 384 0.45 -26.19 -19.22
C PHE A 384 -0.40 -26.47 -17.96
N LEU A 385 0.02 -26.01 -16.78
CA LEU A 385 -0.76 -26.13 -15.54
C LEU A 385 -1.88 -25.10 -15.42
N LEU A 386 -1.82 -24.02 -16.19
CA LEU A 386 -2.74 -22.88 -16.05
C LEU A 386 -4.22 -23.23 -16.24
N PRO A 387 -4.63 -24.09 -17.20
CA PRO A 387 -6.02 -24.53 -17.31
C PRO A 387 -6.52 -25.17 -16.02
N LYS A 388 -5.76 -26.11 -15.46
CA LYS A 388 -6.10 -26.78 -14.19
C LYS A 388 -6.14 -25.79 -13.02
N PHE A 389 -5.23 -24.83 -12.98
CA PHE A 389 -5.24 -23.75 -11.99
C PHE A 389 -6.52 -22.90 -12.04
N LEU A 390 -6.93 -22.47 -13.24
CA LEU A 390 -8.13 -21.65 -13.42
C LEU A 390 -9.41 -22.44 -13.09
N ILE A 391 -9.45 -23.74 -13.44
CA ILE A 391 -10.54 -24.64 -13.06
C ILE A 391 -10.66 -24.73 -11.53
N SER A 392 -9.55 -24.83 -10.79
CA SER A 392 -9.58 -24.87 -9.34
C SER A 392 -9.97 -23.54 -8.68
N CYS A 393 -9.59 -22.40 -9.26
CA CYS A 393 -9.73 -21.07 -8.66
C CYS A 393 -10.95 -20.30 -9.21
N GLN A 394 -12.16 -20.82 -9.00
CA GLN A 394 -13.38 -20.26 -9.62
C GLN A 394 -13.82 -18.87 -9.13
N ASN A 395 -13.21 -18.36 -8.05
CA ASN A 395 -13.49 -17.03 -7.49
C ASN A 395 -12.50 -15.95 -7.98
N LEU A 396 -11.65 -16.28 -8.95
CA LEU A 396 -10.59 -15.40 -9.41
C LEU A 396 -11.14 -14.18 -10.15
N LEU A 397 -10.82 -12.99 -9.65
CA LEU A 397 -11.17 -11.70 -10.23
C LEU A 397 -10.01 -11.12 -11.05
N HIS A 398 -8.77 -11.35 -10.61
CA HIS A 398 -7.55 -10.88 -11.27
C HIS A 398 -6.53 -12.00 -11.41
N PHE A 399 -6.22 -12.34 -12.66
CA PHE A 399 -5.16 -13.26 -13.03
C PHE A 399 -4.08 -12.52 -13.82
N GLU A 400 -2.85 -12.56 -13.32
CA GLU A 400 -1.70 -12.01 -14.01
C GLU A 400 -0.47 -12.88 -13.80
N ILE A 401 0.19 -13.21 -14.90
CA ILE A 401 1.44 -13.96 -14.88
C ILE A 401 2.52 -13.23 -15.67
N TRP A 402 3.75 -13.42 -15.22
CA TRP A 402 4.96 -12.91 -15.84
C TRP A 402 5.88 -14.07 -16.16
N ASP A 403 6.61 -13.96 -17.28
CA ASP A 403 7.72 -14.88 -17.52
C ASP A 403 8.75 -14.67 -16.42
N ILE A 404 9.20 -15.76 -15.78
CA ILE A 404 10.25 -15.67 -14.76
C ILE A 404 11.58 -15.14 -15.32
N ASN A 405 11.84 -15.34 -16.61
CA ASN A 405 13.01 -14.80 -17.29
C ASN A 405 12.87 -13.28 -17.54
N TYR A 406 11.68 -12.72 -17.38
CA TYR A 406 11.46 -11.29 -17.50
C TYR A 406 11.86 -10.60 -16.20
N SER A 407 13.14 -10.24 -16.09
CA SER A 407 13.64 -9.45 -14.98
C SER A 407 13.36 -7.97 -15.15
N SER A 408 12.78 -7.31 -14.14
CA SER A 408 12.71 -5.84 -14.09
C SER A 408 14.08 -5.17 -13.89
N ASN A 409 15.13 -5.95 -13.57
CA ASN A 409 16.46 -5.45 -13.19
C ASN A 409 17.53 -5.63 -14.27
N ASN A 410 17.23 -6.26 -15.41
CA ASN A 410 18.22 -6.48 -16.45
C ASN A 410 18.18 -5.37 -17.49
N ASN A 411 19.24 -4.53 -17.52
CA ASN A 411 19.53 -3.55 -18.57
C ASN A 411 19.62 -4.15 -20.01
N HIS A 412 19.39 -5.46 -20.16
CA HIS A 412 19.32 -6.22 -21.41
C HIS A 412 17.89 -6.70 -21.72
N HIS A 413 16.87 -5.87 -21.44
CA HIS A 413 15.46 -6.17 -21.75
C HIS A 413 15.17 -6.57 -23.21
N HIS A 414 16.07 -6.25 -24.14
CA HIS A 414 15.88 -6.53 -25.56
C HIS A 414 16.24 -7.96 -26.00
N GLN A 415 16.99 -8.75 -25.22
CA GLN A 415 17.44 -10.10 -25.64
C GLN A 415 16.58 -11.25 -25.09
N LEU A 416 15.79 -11.05 -24.03
CA LEU A 416 15.00 -12.11 -23.36
C LEU A 416 13.57 -12.26 -23.91
N LEU A 417 13.15 -11.38 -24.82
CA LEU A 417 11.86 -11.44 -25.52
C LEU A 417 11.95 -12.19 -26.87
N ASP A 418 13.06 -12.87 -27.15
CA ASP A 418 13.26 -13.54 -28.44
C ASP A 418 12.59 -14.93 -28.49
N GLU A 419 12.50 -15.65 -27.36
CA GLU A 419 11.85 -16.94 -27.33
C GLU A 419 10.32 -16.76 -27.41
N LYS A 420 9.72 -17.30 -28.47
CA LYS A 420 8.28 -17.30 -28.70
C LYS A 420 7.70 -18.63 -28.22
N PHE A 421 6.67 -18.56 -27.39
CA PHE A 421 5.97 -19.76 -26.92
C PHE A 421 4.70 -19.97 -27.74
N ASP A 422 4.64 -21.00 -28.57
CA ASP A 422 3.40 -21.39 -29.24
C ASP A 422 2.41 -21.90 -28.18
N VAL A 423 1.26 -21.22 -28.10
CA VAL A 423 0.20 -21.50 -27.13
C VAL A 423 -1.14 -21.73 -27.81
N ASN A 424 -1.19 -22.07 -29.10
CA ASN A 424 -2.45 -22.28 -29.82
C ASN A 424 -3.40 -23.24 -29.06
N ASP A 425 -2.96 -24.46 -28.77
CA ASP A 425 -3.80 -25.44 -28.06
C ASP A 425 -4.08 -25.03 -26.61
N LEU A 426 -3.06 -24.52 -25.92
CA LEU A 426 -3.19 -24.01 -24.55
C LEU A 426 -4.23 -22.88 -24.47
N LEU A 427 -4.31 -22.03 -25.47
CA LEU A 427 -5.26 -20.92 -25.52
C LEU A 427 -6.70 -21.44 -25.58
N ILE A 428 -6.95 -22.54 -26.29
CA ILE A 428 -8.26 -23.21 -26.28
C ILE A 428 -8.55 -23.78 -24.90
N ASP A 429 -7.61 -24.50 -24.30
CA ASP A 429 -7.78 -25.07 -22.96
C ASP A 429 -8.06 -24.00 -21.90
N LEU A 430 -7.35 -22.87 -21.98
CA LEU A 430 -7.56 -21.71 -21.13
C LEU A 430 -8.96 -21.11 -21.32
N SER A 431 -9.43 -20.97 -22.55
CA SER A 431 -10.76 -20.40 -22.81
C SER A 431 -11.90 -21.20 -22.18
N ASN A 432 -11.72 -22.52 -22.03
CA ASN A 432 -12.67 -23.41 -21.36
C ASN A 432 -12.51 -23.43 -19.83
N SER A 433 -11.39 -22.90 -19.33
CA SER A 433 -10.99 -22.98 -17.92
C SER A 433 -11.17 -21.67 -17.16
N ILE A 434 -11.23 -20.53 -17.86
CA ILE A 434 -11.36 -19.20 -17.25
C ILE A 434 -12.67 -19.13 -16.46
N PRO A 435 -12.64 -18.69 -15.19
CA PRO A 435 -13.84 -18.58 -14.38
C PRO A 435 -14.67 -17.36 -14.77
N ASN A 436 -16.00 -17.49 -14.64
CA ASN A 436 -16.95 -16.40 -14.96
C ASN A 436 -16.80 -15.16 -14.09
N SER A 437 -16.11 -15.28 -12.95
CA SER A 437 -15.80 -14.17 -12.06
C SER A 437 -14.63 -13.31 -12.54
N LEU A 438 -13.86 -13.77 -13.53
CA LEU A 438 -12.63 -13.10 -13.95
C LEU A 438 -12.92 -11.77 -14.64
N LEU A 439 -12.26 -10.72 -14.16
CA LEU A 439 -12.35 -9.36 -14.72
C LEU A 439 -11.05 -8.95 -15.41
N ILE A 440 -9.91 -9.38 -14.87
CA ILE A 440 -8.58 -9.01 -15.38
C ILE A 440 -7.83 -10.29 -15.76
N PHE A 441 -7.51 -10.42 -17.04
CA PHE A 441 -6.64 -11.47 -17.59
C PHE A 441 -5.43 -10.83 -18.28
N ASN A 442 -4.24 -11.02 -17.71
CA ASN A 442 -3.01 -10.36 -18.18
C ASN A 442 -1.83 -11.34 -18.27
N ILE A 443 -1.30 -11.55 -19.46
CA ILE A 443 -0.19 -12.48 -19.71
C ILE A 443 1.04 -11.70 -20.16
N ASN A 444 2.01 -11.54 -19.25
CA ASN A 444 3.27 -10.88 -19.51
C ASN A 444 4.35 -11.88 -19.95
N MET A 445 4.07 -12.59 -21.05
CA MET A 445 4.99 -13.54 -21.69
C MET A 445 4.94 -13.36 -23.21
N ASN A 446 6.00 -13.74 -23.93
CA ASN A 446 6.04 -13.71 -25.40
C ASN A 446 5.31 -14.91 -26.01
N TRP A 447 4.02 -15.02 -25.70
CA TRP A 447 3.15 -16.02 -26.32
C TRP A 447 2.98 -15.73 -27.81
N SER A 448 2.80 -16.80 -28.59
CA SER A 448 2.50 -16.77 -30.01
C SER A 448 1.29 -17.65 -30.25
N PHE A 449 0.28 -17.09 -30.92
CA PHE A 449 -0.93 -17.80 -31.32
C PHE A 449 -1.41 -17.20 -32.63
N SER A 450 -2.17 -17.99 -33.39
CA SER A 450 -2.78 -17.52 -34.63
C SER A 450 -4.12 -16.85 -34.41
N THR A 451 -4.55 -16.08 -35.40
CA THR A 451 -5.84 -15.41 -35.46
C THR A 451 -7.02 -16.39 -35.31
N ASN A 452 -6.91 -17.59 -35.89
CA ASN A 452 -7.96 -18.61 -35.79
C ASN A 452 -8.16 -19.10 -34.35
N TYR A 453 -7.08 -19.42 -33.65
CA TYR A 453 -7.15 -19.90 -32.26
C TYR A 453 -7.57 -18.78 -31.31
N PHE A 454 -7.12 -17.54 -31.56
CA PHE A 454 -7.57 -16.39 -30.78
C PHE A 454 -9.06 -16.07 -30.98
N LYS A 455 -9.57 -16.24 -32.20
CA LYS A 455 -11.02 -16.16 -32.47
C LYS A 455 -11.79 -17.22 -31.68
N ILE A 456 -11.32 -18.47 -31.66
CA ILE A 456 -11.95 -19.54 -30.87
C ILE A 456 -11.95 -19.18 -29.38
N PHE A 457 -10.82 -18.69 -28.86
CA PHE A 457 -10.71 -18.21 -27.48
C PHE A 457 -11.80 -17.19 -27.14
N LEU A 458 -11.96 -16.15 -27.95
CA LEU A 458 -12.98 -15.11 -27.71
C LEU A 458 -14.41 -15.64 -27.83
N LEU A 459 -14.68 -16.54 -28.79
CA LEU A 459 -15.99 -17.18 -28.93
C LEU A 459 -16.35 -18.06 -27.73
N ASN A 460 -15.37 -18.77 -27.17
CA ASN A 460 -15.56 -19.58 -25.97
C ASN A 460 -15.84 -18.70 -24.75
N LEU A 461 -15.13 -17.58 -24.59
CA LEU A 461 -15.44 -16.60 -23.54
C LEU A 461 -16.88 -16.09 -23.64
N GLN A 462 -17.34 -15.77 -24.85
CA GLN A 462 -18.72 -15.34 -25.07
C GLN A 462 -19.74 -16.43 -24.75
N SER A 463 -19.47 -17.66 -25.18
CA SER A 463 -20.37 -18.81 -24.99
C SER A 463 -20.52 -19.15 -23.51
N SER A 464 -19.46 -18.95 -22.73
CA SER A 464 -19.45 -19.11 -21.27
C SER A 464 -19.92 -17.88 -20.49
N ASN A 465 -20.34 -16.80 -21.18
CA ASN A 465 -20.75 -15.53 -20.59
C ASN A 465 -19.70 -14.90 -19.67
N ILE A 466 -18.43 -14.96 -20.07
CA ILE A 466 -17.30 -14.36 -19.37
C ILE A 466 -17.15 -12.90 -19.83
N HIS A 467 -17.07 -11.97 -18.88
CA HIS A 467 -16.95 -10.53 -19.14
C HIS A 467 -15.65 -9.98 -18.56
N LEU A 468 -14.65 -9.83 -19.43
CA LEU A 468 -13.39 -9.20 -19.05
C LEU A 468 -13.50 -7.67 -19.10
N ASP A 469 -13.00 -7.01 -18.06
CA ASP A 469 -12.75 -5.57 -18.05
C ASP A 469 -11.38 -5.25 -18.68
N TYR A 470 -10.40 -6.13 -18.47
CA TYR A 470 -9.03 -5.99 -18.92
C TYR A 470 -8.54 -7.27 -19.59
N LEU A 471 -8.03 -7.14 -20.81
CA LEU A 471 -7.31 -8.18 -21.53
C LEU A 471 -5.91 -7.70 -21.88
N GLY A 472 -4.88 -8.44 -21.51
CA GLY A 472 -3.48 -8.04 -21.75
C GLY A 472 -2.62 -9.16 -22.31
N PHE A 473 -1.96 -8.85 -23.43
CA PHE A 473 -0.85 -9.60 -24.00
C PHE A 473 0.34 -8.66 -24.30
N PRO A 474 0.84 -7.92 -23.29
CA PRO A 474 1.77 -6.82 -23.50
C PRO A 474 3.08 -7.20 -24.20
N PHE A 475 3.50 -8.47 -24.15
CA PHE A 475 4.76 -8.95 -24.73
C PHE A 475 4.55 -9.94 -25.89
N CYS A 476 3.32 -10.13 -26.36
CA CYS A 476 3.02 -11.02 -27.47
C CYS A 476 3.48 -10.39 -28.79
N SER A 477 4.67 -10.78 -29.26
CA SER A 477 5.26 -10.24 -30.50
C SER A 477 4.53 -10.67 -31.78
N ASN A 478 3.70 -11.72 -31.74
CA ASN A 478 2.87 -12.14 -32.87
C ASN A 478 1.51 -11.40 -32.91
N PHE A 479 1.15 -10.69 -31.85
CA PHE A 479 -0.07 -9.90 -31.86
C PHE A 479 0.06 -8.80 -32.91
N ASN A 480 -0.91 -8.72 -33.83
CA ASN A 480 -0.90 -7.79 -34.94
C ASN A 480 -2.30 -7.25 -35.22
N ASN A 481 -2.45 -6.49 -36.30
CA ASN A 481 -3.71 -5.88 -36.67
C ASN A 481 -4.85 -6.86 -36.94
N ASP A 482 -4.57 -8.05 -37.46
CA ASP A 482 -5.60 -9.06 -37.70
C ASP A 482 -6.18 -9.56 -36.37
N HIS A 483 -5.34 -9.70 -35.35
CA HIS A 483 -5.78 -10.03 -33.99
C HIS A 483 -6.62 -8.90 -33.38
N LEU A 484 -6.23 -7.64 -33.59
CA LEU A 484 -7.01 -6.49 -33.14
C LEU A 484 -8.39 -6.46 -33.81
N ASN A 485 -8.46 -6.70 -35.12
CA ASN A 485 -9.72 -6.80 -35.86
C ASN A 485 -10.62 -7.92 -35.35
N ILE A 486 -10.05 -9.06 -34.92
CA ILE A 486 -10.84 -10.13 -34.29
C ILE A 486 -11.48 -9.63 -32.99
N ILE A 487 -10.77 -8.88 -32.14
CA ILE A 487 -11.36 -8.33 -30.90
C ILE A 487 -12.56 -7.44 -31.23
N LEU A 488 -12.42 -6.54 -32.22
CA LEU A 488 -13.50 -5.63 -32.61
C LEU A 488 -14.74 -6.36 -33.15
N ASN A 489 -14.54 -7.47 -33.85
CA ASN A 489 -15.61 -8.24 -34.48
C ASN A 489 -16.27 -9.25 -33.52
N TYR A 490 -15.49 -9.81 -32.60
CA TYR A 490 -15.88 -10.96 -31.78
C TYR A 490 -15.86 -10.68 -30.28
N LEU A 491 -15.82 -9.43 -29.84
CA LEU A 491 -16.03 -9.10 -28.44
C LEU A 491 -17.30 -8.27 -28.28
N LYS A 492 -18.37 -8.92 -27.80
CA LYS A 492 -19.71 -8.31 -27.66
C LYS A 492 -19.80 -7.27 -26.54
N PHE A 493 -18.92 -7.35 -25.53
CA PHE A 493 -18.91 -6.45 -24.38
C PHE A 493 -17.71 -5.51 -24.48
N PRO A 494 -17.87 -4.20 -24.22
CA PRO A 494 -16.77 -3.26 -24.34
C PRO A 494 -15.68 -3.55 -23.29
N LEU A 495 -14.46 -3.80 -23.74
CA LEU A 495 -13.29 -3.82 -22.84
C LEU A 495 -13.05 -2.42 -22.29
N LYS A 496 -12.84 -2.34 -20.97
CA LYS A 496 -12.32 -1.11 -20.37
C LYS A 496 -10.86 -0.90 -20.76
N CYS A 497 -10.09 -1.98 -20.88
CA CYS A 497 -8.68 -1.92 -21.25
C CYS A 497 -8.23 -3.09 -22.13
N LEU A 498 -7.46 -2.79 -23.17
CA LEU A 498 -6.69 -3.77 -23.94
C LEU A 498 -5.22 -3.36 -23.93
N ASN A 499 -4.33 -4.25 -23.48
CA ASN A 499 -2.89 -4.00 -23.43
C ASN A 499 -2.10 -4.90 -24.37
N ILE A 500 -1.57 -4.29 -25.43
CA ILE A 500 -0.80 -4.93 -26.51
C ILE A 500 0.45 -4.09 -26.82
N ARG A 501 1.11 -3.55 -25.78
CA ARG A 501 2.21 -2.57 -25.91
C ARG A 501 3.37 -2.97 -26.82
N ASN A 502 3.64 -4.27 -27.01
CA ASN A 502 4.71 -4.76 -27.89
C ASN A 502 4.17 -5.59 -29.07
N ALA A 503 2.91 -5.38 -29.44
CA ALA A 503 2.36 -5.93 -30.69
C ALA A 503 3.13 -5.41 -31.91
N ASN A 504 3.18 -6.19 -32.97
CA ASN A 504 3.83 -5.82 -34.22
C ASN A 504 2.80 -5.41 -35.28
N ASN A 505 3.18 -4.49 -36.16
CA ASN A 505 2.36 -4.10 -37.32
C ASN A 505 0.92 -3.64 -36.98
N ILE A 506 0.76 -2.89 -35.88
CA ILE A 506 -0.51 -2.22 -35.57
C ILE A 506 -0.60 -0.91 -36.35
N LEU A 507 -1.69 -0.69 -37.09
CA LEU A 507 -1.91 0.53 -37.88
C LEU A 507 -2.68 1.58 -37.08
N TYR A 508 -2.39 2.85 -37.35
CA TYR A 508 -3.01 3.99 -36.65
C TYR A 508 -4.53 4.04 -36.82
N ASP A 509 -5.03 3.83 -38.04
CA ASP A 509 -6.46 3.91 -38.34
C ASP A 509 -7.27 2.83 -37.60
N ASP A 510 -6.66 1.66 -37.35
CA ASP A 510 -7.25 0.58 -36.57
C ASP A 510 -7.32 0.91 -35.08
N VAL A 511 -6.30 1.59 -34.56
CA VAL A 511 -6.28 2.12 -33.19
C VAL A 511 -7.40 3.14 -33.00
N GLU A 512 -7.56 4.09 -33.92
CA GLU A 512 -8.61 5.11 -33.83
C GLU A 512 -10.02 4.50 -33.88
N ARG A 513 -10.24 3.50 -34.75
CA ARG A 513 -11.49 2.73 -34.77
C ARG A 513 -11.71 1.98 -33.47
N SER A 514 -10.68 1.36 -32.92
CA SER A 514 -10.75 0.57 -31.69
C SER A 514 -11.09 1.40 -30.47
N CYS A 515 -10.58 2.64 -30.36
CA CYS A 515 -10.85 3.55 -29.24
C CYS A 515 -12.34 3.93 -29.09
N LYS A 516 -13.18 3.70 -30.10
CA LYS A 516 -14.63 3.90 -30.01
C LYS A 516 -15.32 2.81 -29.18
N ILE A 517 -14.70 1.63 -29.09
CA ILE A 517 -15.25 0.43 -28.43
C ILE A 517 -14.47 0.12 -27.15
N ILE A 518 -13.16 0.36 -27.17
CA ILE A 518 -12.24 0.10 -26.06
C ILE A 518 -11.86 1.43 -25.42
N LYS A 519 -12.19 1.60 -24.13
CA LYS A 519 -11.95 2.87 -23.43
C LYS A 519 -10.47 3.22 -23.33
N ASN A 520 -9.63 2.23 -22.98
CA ASN A 520 -8.19 2.39 -22.84
C ASN A 520 -7.47 1.36 -23.72
N LEU A 521 -6.76 1.81 -24.75
CA LEU A 521 -5.97 0.93 -25.61
C LEU A 521 -4.49 1.26 -25.43
N VAL A 522 -3.71 0.31 -24.92
CA VAL A 522 -2.25 0.43 -24.74
C VAL A 522 -1.56 -0.25 -25.91
N VAL A 523 -0.92 0.55 -26.78
CA VAL A 523 -0.30 0.13 -28.05
C VAL A 523 1.19 0.46 -28.10
N PRO A 524 1.95 -0.08 -29.06
CA PRO A 524 3.35 0.24 -29.27
C PRO A 524 3.65 1.74 -29.38
N ASN A 525 4.78 2.16 -28.79
CA ASN A 525 5.20 3.56 -28.66
C ASN A 525 5.37 4.29 -30.00
N ASN A 526 5.57 3.57 -31.11
CA ASN A 526 5.71 4.14 -32.46
C ASN A 526 4.38 4.63 -33.06
N ILE A 527 3.24 4.32 -32.43
CA ILE A 527 1.90 4.75 -32.88
C ILE A 527 1.49 5.96 -32.04
N ARG A 528 1.70 7.16 -32.58
CA ARG A 528 1.46 8.45 -31.88
C ARG A 528 -0.02 8.66 -31.51
N ARG A 529 -0.40 8.25 -30.30
CA ARG A 529 -1.33 8.95 -29.39
C ARG A 529 -1.15 8.34 -28.00
N PHE A 530 -0.46 9.07 -27.12
CA PHE A 530 -0.34 8.75 -25.71
C PHE A 530 -1.75 8.80 -25.08
N VAL A 531 -2.39 7.65 -24.92
CA VAL A 531 -3.46 7.48 -23.94
C VAL A 531 -2.76 7.19 -22.61
N GLU A 532 -2.94 8.10 -21.66
CA GLU A 532 -2.30 8.18 -20.34
C GLU A 532 -1.82 6.84 -19.78
N TYR A 533 -0.50 6.66 -19.80
CA TYR A 533 0.18 5.45 -19.31
C TYR A 533 0.15 5.31 -17.77
N ASP A 534 -0.29 6.30 -17.00
CA ASP A 534 0.23 6.46 -15.63
C ASP A 534 -0.78 6.60 -14.48
N LYS A 535 -2.09 6.38 -14.69
CA LYS A 535 -3.04 6.43 -13.56
C LYS A 535 -3.98 5.26 -13.46
N TYR A 536 -4.65 4.85 -14.53
CA TYR A 536 -5.57 3.70 -14.45
C TYR A 536 -4.81 2.37 -14.29
N PHE A 537 -3.70 2.18 -15.03
CA PHE A 537 -2.80 1.02 -14.89
C PHE A 537 -2.08 1.05 -13.52
N PHE A 538 -1.61 2.22 -13.08
CA PHE A 538 -0.99 2.40 -11.77
C PHE A 538 -1.99 2.21 -10.61
N ASP A 539 -3.24 2.66 -10.73
CA ASP A 539 -4.27 2.51 -9.69
C ASP A 539 -4.79 1.05 -9.60
N ILE A 540 -4.89 0.35 -10.74
CA ILE A 540 -5.24 -1.09 -10.82
C ILE A 540 -4.08 -1.97 -10.31
N ILE A 541 -2.83 -1.66 -10.67
CA ILE A 541 -1.67 -2.47 -10.32
C ILE A 541 -1.14 -2.15 -8.92
N ASN A 542 -1.21 -0.89 -8.48
CA ASN A 542 -0.55 -0.47 -7.26
C ASN A 542 -1.43 -0.30 -6.03
N GLN A 543 -2.67 0.24 -6.00
CA GLN A 543 -3.05 0.86 -4.70
C GLN A 543 -4.46 0.81 -4.12
N THR A 544 -5.50 0.14 -4.64
CA THR A 544 -6.77 0.10 -3.87
C THR A 544 -7.58 -1.20 -3.84
N SER A 545 -7.41 -2.12 -4.80
CA SER A 545 -8.20 -3.36 -4.86
C SER A 545 -7.50 -4.62 -4.33
N PHE A 546 -6.19 -4.58 -4.05
CA PHE A 546 -5.43 -5.68 -3.42
C PHE A 546 -5.50 -5.65 -1.90
#